data_AF-A0AAV0Y1N7-F1
#
_entry.id   AF-A0AAV0Y1N7-F1
#
_cell.length_a   1.000
_cell.length_b   1.000
_cell.length_c   1.000
_cell.angle_alpha   90.00
_cell.angle_beta   90.00
_cell.angle_gamma   90.00
#
_symmetry.space_group_name_H-M   'P 1'
#
loop_
_entity.id
_entity.type
_entity.pdbx_description
1 polymer ?
#
loop_
_entity_poly.entity_id
_entity_poly.type
_entity_poly.pdbx_seq_one_letter_code
_entity_poly.pdbx_strand_id
1 'polypeptide(L)'
;MSSRSGGSNCAIATCDLYSGKTKKIGMTDISFHRFPKDPDVQKIWTLKCKRGDSWNPSKSYICSKHFKSEDFVRDLKSELMGNKLSED
;
A
#
# COMPACT_ATOMS: atom_id res chain seq x y z
N MET A 1 0.44 14.90 -21.39
CA MET A 1 0.95 14.10 -20.26
C MET A 1 -0.02 14.27 -19.10
N SER A 2 -0.91 13.32 -18.86
CA SER A 2 -1.97 13.50 -17.86
C SER A 2 -1.35 13.56 -16.46
N SER A 3 -1.36 14.76 -15.88
CA SER A 3 -1.01 15.03 -14.49
C SER A 3 -1.90 14.17 -13.59
N ARG A 4 -1.29 13.18 -12.93
CA ARG A 4 -1.99 12.27 -12.01
C ARG A 4 -2.17 12.97 -10.66
N SER A 5 -3.31 13.61 -10.48
CA SER A 5 -3.71 14.33 -9.27
C SER A 5 -3.80 13.42 -8.04
N GLY A 6 -3.20 13.86 -6.93
CA GLY A 6 -3.44 13.47 -5.53
C GLY A 6 -4.01 12.08 -5.22
N GLY A 7 -3.13 11.12 -4.90
CA GLY A 7 -3.52 9.82 -4.36
C GLY A 7 -2.32 8.91 -4.11
N SER A 8 -2.46 7.91 -3.24
CA SER A 8 -1.43 6.89 -3.01
C SER A 8 -1.28 6.04 -4.27
N ASN A 9 -0.22 6.30 -5.05
CA ASN A 9 0.17 5.48 -6.20
C ASN A 9 1.13 4.39 -5.72
N CYS A 10 0.98 3.17 -6.23
CA CYS A 10 1.95 2.11 -5.98
C CYS A 10 3.33 2.50 -6.58
N ALA A 11 4.39 2.26 -5.81
CA ALA A 11 5.75 2.57 -6.21
C ALA A 11 6.41 1.48 -7.06
N ILE A 12 5.81 0.29 -7.23
CA ILE A 12 6.36 -0.72 -8.13
C ILE A 12 6.24 -0.24 -9.58
N ALA A 13 7.35 -0.21 -10.33
CA ALA A 13 7.41 0.38 -11.68
C ALA A 13 6.40 -0.21 -12.68
N THR A 14 6.04 -1.49 -12.50
CA THR A 14 5.08 -2.20 -13.36
C THR A 14 3.66 -2.19 -12.81
N CYS A 15 3.40 -1.51 -11.70
CA CYS A 15 2.09 -1.45 -11.08
C CYS A 15 1.37 -0.14 -11.42
N ASP A 16 0.13 -0.25 -11.85
CA ASP A 16 -0.71 0.88 -12.22
C ASP A 16 -1.85 1.13 -11.20
N LEU A 17 -1.81 0.44 -10.05
CA LEU A 17 -2.77 0.60 -8.97
C LEU A 17 -2.48 1.88 -8.19
N TYR A 18 -3.54 2.64 -7.97
CA TYR A 18 -3.56 3.79 -7.10
C TYR A 18 -4.93 3.91 -6.43
N SER A 19 -4.99 4.58 -5.30
CA SER A 19 -6.19 4.62 -4.45
C SER A 19 -7.45 5.11 -5.19
N GLY A 20 -7.29 6.05 -6.14
CA GLY A 20 -8.39 6.51 -6.97
C GLY A 20 -8.90 5.45 -7.96
N LYS A 21 -8.00 4.64 -8.55
CA LYS A 21 -8.38 3.56 -9.48
C LYS A 21 -9.11 2.45 -8.75
N THR A 22 -8.58 1.99 -7.62
CA THR A 22 -9.18 0.89 -6.84
C THR A 22 -10.59 1.24 -6.40
N LYS A 23 -10.82 2.47 -5.91
CA LYS A 23 -12.15 2.99 -5.58
C LYS A 23 -13.10 3.01 -6.80
N LYS A 24 -12.64 3.50 -7.95
CA LYS A 24 -13.47 3.60 -9.17
C LYS A 24 -13.93 2.24 -9.70
N ILE A 25 -13.10 1.22 -9.58
CA ILE A 25 -13.40 -0.14 -10.08
C ILE A 25 -14.00 -1.06 -9.00
N GLY A 26 -14.26 -0.55 -7.79
CA GLY A 26 -14.82 -1.34 -6.69
C GLY A 26 -13.87 -2.37 -6.07
N MET A 27 -12.56 -2.23 -6.26
CA MET A 27 -11.55 -3.14 -5.71
C MET A 27 -11.20 -2.74 -4.28
N THR A 28 -11.96 -3.28 -3.31
CA THR A 28 -11.91 -2.90 -1.88
C THR A 28 -10.91 -3.72 -1.06
N ASP A 29 -10.38 -4.81 -1.61
CA ASP A 29 -9.39 -5.71 -1.01
C ASP A 29 -7.94 -5.21 -1.13
N ILE A 30 -7.72 -4.11 -1.87
CA ILE A 30 -6.40 -3.51 -2.03
C ILE A 30 -6.17 -2.39 -1.01
N SER A 31 -5.20 -2.63 -0.13
CA SER A 31 -4.64 -1.63 0.79
C SER A 31 -3.33 -1.06 0.24
N PHE A 32 -2.94 0.13 0.73
CA PHE A 32 -1.71 0.81 0.35
C PHE A 32 -0.84 1.02 1.59
N HIS A 33 0.34 0.39 1.59
CA HIS A 33 1.26 0.36 2.72
C HIS A 33 2.37 1.38 2.53
N ARG A 34 2.64 2.19 3.57
CA ARG A 34 3.76 3.12 3.57
C ARG A 34 5.08 2.36 3.63
N PHE A 35 6.13 2.99 3.11
CA PHE A 35 7.48 2.51 3.32
C PHE A 35 7.82 2.49 4.82
N PRO A 36 8.57 1.47 5.27
CA PRO A 36 9.09 1.41 6.64
C PRO A 36 9.92 2.64 6.99
N LYS A 37 9.91 3.02 8.28
CA LYS A 37 10.78 4.07 8.82
C LYS A 37 12.22 3.60 8.99
N ASP A 38 12.40 2.30 9.18
CA ASP A 38 13.71 1.66 9.24
C ASP A 38 14.45 1.86 7.90
N PRO A 39 15.63 2.51 7.89
CA PRO A 39 16.35 2.82 6.66
C PRO A 39 16.79 1.58 5.87
N ASP A 40 17.15 0.50 6.55
CA ASP A 40 17.64 -0.71 5.90
C ASP A 40 16.50 -1.45 5.21
N VAL A 41 15.36 -1.59 5.89
CA VAL A 41 14.16 -2.18 5.29
C VAL A 41 13.60 -1.28 4.17
N GLN A 42 13.62 0.04 4.37
CA GLN A 42 13.21 1.00 3.34
C GLN A 42 14.06 0.86 2.08
N LYS A 43 15.39 0.72 2.22
CA LYS A 43 16.31 0.51 1.09
C LYS A 43 15.99 -0.77 0.33
N ILE A 44 15.68 -1.87 1.04
CA ILE A 44 15.25 -3.12 0.41
C ILE A 44 13.98 -2.92 -0.42
N TRP A 45 12.96 -2.27 0.14
CA TRP A 45 11.72 -1.98 -0.59
C TRP A 45 11.97 -1.11 -1.82
N THR A 46 12.79 -0.07 -1.70
CA THR A 46 13.16 0.82 -2.80
C THR A 46 13.82 0.06 -3.94
N LEU A 47 14.76 -0.84 -3.64
CA LEU A 47 15.42 -1.69 -4.65
C LEU A 47 14.44 -2.65 -5.35
N LYS A 48 13.43 -3.14 -4.63
CA LYS A 48 12.38 -4.01 -5.18
C LYS A 48 11.37 -3.25 -6.05
N CYS A 49 11.25 -1.93 -5.90
CA CYS A 49 10.37 -1.11 -6.74
C CYS A 49 10.81 -1.03 -8.21
N LYS A 50 12.10 -1.27 -8.48
CA LYS A 50 12.68 -1.24 -9.85
C LYS A 50 12.36 0.05 -10.62
N ARG A 51 12.26 1.16 -9.89
CA ARG A 51 12.09 2.51 -10.44
C ARG A 51 13.45 3.06 -10.87
N GLY A 52 13.50 3.63 -12.08
CA GLY A 52 14.70 4.30 -12.61
C GLY A 52 14.69 5.82 -12.44
N ASP A 53 13.59 6.41 -12.01
CA ASP A 53 13.45 7.84 -11.75
C ASP A 53 13.95 8.23 -10.35
N SER A 54 14.12 9.53 -10.11
CA SER A 54 14.35 10.05 -8.76
C SER A 54 13.02 10.27 -8.06
N TRP A 55 12.84 9.67 -6.88
CA TRP A 55 11.58 9.72 -6.11
C TRP A 55 11.85 9.62 -4.61
N ASN A 56 10.83 9.92 -3.80
CA ASN A 56 10.91 9.89 -2.34
C ASN A 56 10.13 8.69 -1.76
N PRO A 57 10.81 7.63 -1.27
CA PRO A 57 10.16 6.48 -0.66
C PRO A 57 9.28 6.82 0.55
N SER A 58 9.68 7.78 1.37
CA SER A 58 8.96 8.18 2.59
C SER A 58 7.57 8.78 2.34
N LYS A 59 7.31 9.25 1.11
CA LYS A 59 6.00 9.79 0.69
C LYS A 59 5.24 8.83 -0.24
N SER A 60 5.77 7.61 -0.41
CA SER A 60 5.27 6.64 -1.38
C SER A 60 4.64 5.43 -0.70
N TYR A 61 3.98 4.59 -1.50
CA TYR A 61 3.22 3.44 -1.03
C TYR A 61 3.44 2.23 -1.93
N ILE A 62 3.23 1.02 -1.39
CA ILE A 62 3.13 -0.22 -2.16
C ILE A 62 1.76 -0.83 -1.88
N CYS A 63 1.03 -1.25 -2.92
CA CYS A 63 -0.26 -1.89 -2.73
C CYS A 63 -0.13 -3.35 -2.24
N SER A 64 -1.15 -3.88 -1.57
CA SER A 64 -1.15 -5.22 -0.97
C SER A 64 -0.89 -6.36 -1.97
N LYS A 65 -1.16 -6.16 -3.27
CA LYS A 65 -0.88 -7.15 -4.34
C LYS A 65 0.59 -7.60 -4.42
N HIS A 66 1.51 -6.81 -3.87
CA HIS A 66 2.95 -7.11 -3.90
C HIS A 66 3.47 -7.78 -2.63
N PHE A 67 2.58 -8.10 -1.70
CA PHE A 67 2.88 -8.84 -0.48
C PHE A 67 2.12 -10.15 -0.50
N LYS A 68 2.67 -11.16 0.17
CA LYS A 68 1.94 -12.39 0.49
C LYS A 68 1.09 -12.16 1.73
N SER A 69 0.05 -12.98 1.89
CA SER A 69 -0.78 -12.93 3.09
C SER A 69 0.04 -13.15 4.38
N GLU A 70 1.06 -14.00 4.29
CA GLU A 70 1.99 -14.30 5.40
C GLU A 70 2.93 -13.14 5.76
N ASP A 71 3.12 -12.15 4.86
CA ASP A 71 3.95 -10.97 5.14
C ASP A 71 3.23 -9.99 6.08
N PHE A 72 1.92 -10.18 6.31
CA PHE A 72 1.14 -9.38 7.25
C PHE A 72 1.14 -10.02 8.63
N VAL A 73 1.61 -9.26 9.61
CA VAL A 73 1.43 -9.62 11.01
C VAL A 73 -0.04 -9.38 11.38
N ARG A 74 -0.72 -10.43 11.85
CA ARG A 74 -2.07 -10.30 12.42
C ARG A 74 -2.00 -9.39 13.64
N ASP A 75 -2.62 -8.23 13.51
CA ASP A 75 -2.83 -7.36 14.66
C ASP A 75 -4.08 -7.81 15.41
N LEU A 76 -3.90 -8.76 16.33
CA LEU A 76 -4.96 -9.29 17.20
C LEU A 76 -5.74 -8.16 17.91
N LYS A 77 -5.09 -7.01 18.14
CA LYS A 77 -5.72 -5.84 18.75
C LYS A 77 -6.73 -5.18 17.81
N SER A 78 -6.43 -5.12 16.52
CA SER A 78 -7.35 -4.65 15.49
C SER A 78 -8.49 -5.65 15.23
N GLU A 79 -8.21 -6.96 15.33
CA GLU A 79 -9.23 -8.02 15.20
C GLU A 79 -10.20 -8.04 16.41
N LEU A 80 -9.70 -7.87 17.64
CA LEU A 80 -10.51 -7.85 18.87
C LEU A 80 -11.37 -6.59 19.00
N MET A 81 -10.97 -5.49 18.37
CA MET A 81 -11.75 -4.24 18.30
C MET A 81 -12.78 -4.22 17.15
N GLY A 82 -13.10 -5.38 16.57
CA GLY A 82 -14.15 -5.53 15.55
C GLY A 82 -15.58 -5.42 16.12
N ASN A 83 -16.31 -4.42 15.65
CA ASN A 83 -17.75 -4.21 15.68
C ASN A 83 -18.58 -5.19 16.51
N LYS A 84 -18.99 -4.74 17.70
CA LYS A 84 -20.12 -5.31 18.44
C LYS A 84 -21.35 -5.26 17.54
N LEU A 85 -21.81 -6.44 17.08
CA LEU A 85 -23.20 -6.65 16.71
C LEU A 85 -24.05 -6.13 17.88
N SER A 86 -24.72 -5.00 17.70
CA SER A 86 -25.93 -4.72 18.46
C SER A 86 -27.10 -5.22 17.61
N GLU A 87 -27.38 -6.51 17.73
CA GLU A 87 -28.77 -6.95 17.70
C GLU A 87 -29.36 -6.55 19.05
N ASP A 88 -30.33 -5.64 19.02
CA ASP A 88 -31.53 -5.57 19.86
C ASP A 88 -32.48 -4.53 19.24
#